data_AF-A0A2T8F5Q9-F1
#
_entry.id   AF-A0A2T8F5Q9-F1
#
_cell.length_a   1.000
_cell.length_b   1.000
_cell.length_c   1.000
_cell.angle_alpha   90.00
_cell.angle_beta   90.00
_cell.angle_gamma   90.00
#
_symmetry.space_group_name_H-M   'P 1'
#
loop_
_entity.id
_entity.type
_entity.pdbx_description
1 polymer ?
#
loop_
_entity_poly.entity_id
_entity_poly.type
_entity_poly.pdbx_seq_one_letter_code
_entity_poly.pdbx_strand_id
1 'polypeptide(L)'
;MSDDQKQQLHDYLTETREAVIWKAEGLSEYDVRRPLTRTGTNLLGLIKHLSIVEAWYFGKTFNRPFAPHLPWWDDDAPEGADMWVTASESRQEILETYQASISHADATIRSLDLDAPGHVPWWRRPTVTLHAILVHVLTETARHAGHADILREQLDGRTGMRAGNLNQQPHDEQWWTDYRSQIEAAAQSAVSK
;
A
#
# COMPACT_ATOMS: atom_id res chain seq x y z
N MET A 1 6.22 27.39 -3.59
CA MET A 1 6.12 26.93 -2.18
C MET A 1 4.98 25.94 -1.98
N SER A 2 3.70 26.33 -2.09
CA SER A 2 2.57 25.38 -1.97
C SER A 2 2.57 24.32 -3.09
N ASP A 3 2.81 24.74 -4.34
CA ASP A 3 2.87 23.81 -5.47
C ASP A 3 4.06 22.86 -5.40
N ASP A 4 5.23 23.33 -4.95
CA ASP A 4 6.41 22.47 -4.76
C ASP A 4 6.16 21.39 -3.69
N GLN A 5 5.46 21.76 -2.61
CA GLN A 5 5.07 20.82 -1.54
C GLN A 5 4.03 19.81 -2.04
N LYS A 6 3.04 20.26 -2.82
CA LYS A 6 2.04 19.38 -3.44
C LYS A 6 2.70 18.38 -4.38
N GLN A 7 3.60 18.86 -5.23
CA GLN A 7 4.34 18.02 -6.17
C GLN A 7 5.20 17.00 -5.42
N GLN A 8 5.94 17.42 -4.39
CA GLN A 8 6.79 16.50 -3.61
C GLN A 8 5.98 15.38 -2.94
N LEU A 9 4.83 15.70 -2.32
CA LEU A 9 3.96 14.68 -1.73
C LEU A 9 3.39 13.72 -2.79
N HIS A 10 3.02 14.26 -3.95
CA HIS A 10 2.49 13.47 -5.06
C HIS A 10 3.56 12.54 -5.65
N ASP A 11 4.80 13.01 -5.80
CA ASP A 11 5.92 12.22 -6.28
C ASP A 11 6.21 11.05 -5.33
N TYR A 12 6.33 11.28 -4.02
CA TYR A 12 6.55 10.21 -3.05
C TYR A 12 5.40 9.19 -3.04
N LEU A 13 4.16 9.66 -3.17
CA LEU A 13 3.00 8.78 -3.26
C LEU A 13 3.05 7.93 -4.54
N THR A 14 3.44 8.53 -5.67
CA THR A 14 3.61 7.83 -6.94
C THR A 14 4.66 6.74 -6.85
N GLU A 15 5.86 7.06 -6.35
CA GLU A 15 6.94 6.06 -6.17
C GLU A 15 6.53 4.92 -5.24
N THR A 16 5.75 5.21 -4.19
CA THR A 16 5.29 4.20 -3.24
C THR A 16 4.22 3.28 -3.86
N ARG A 17 3.30 3.82 -4.68
CA ARG A 17 2.32 3.02 -5.44
C ARG A 17 3.00 2.06 -6.41
N GLU A 18 4.02 2.56 -7.14
CA GLU A 18 4.82 1.74 -8.05
C GLU A 18 5.53 0.60 -7.31
N ALA A 19 6.07 0.89 -6.12
CA ALA A 19 6.67 -0.14 -5.27
C ALA A 19 5.66 -1.23 -4.91
N VAL A 20 4.44 -0.88 -4.48
CA VAL A 20 3.38 -1.84 -4.15
C VAL A 20 3.06 -2.76 -5.33
N ILE A 21 2.90 -2.21 -6.53
CA ILE A 21 2.61 -3.00 -7.74
C ILE A 21 3.76 -3.98 -8.02
N TRP A 22 5.00 -3.47 -8.00
CA TRP A 22 6.20 -4.28 -8.22
C TRP A 22 6.30 -5.46 -7.25
N LYS A 23 5.89 -5.32 -6.00
CA LYS A 23 5.90 -6.42 -5.01
C LYS A 23 4.98 -7.59 -5.37
N ALA A 24 3.99 -7.41 -6.24
CA ALA A 24 3.14 -8.51 -6.70
C ALA A 24 3.62 -9.16 -8.02
N GLU A 25 4.62 -8.58 -8.69
CA GLU A 25 5.05 -9.05 -10.02
C GLU A 25 5.83 -10.38 -9.97
N GLY A 26 5.61 -11.22 -10.98
CA GLY A 26 6.35 -12.49 -11.14
C GLY A 26 5.98 -13.60 -10.16
N LEU A 27 4.96 -13.41 -9.32
CA LEU A 27 4.47 -14.44 -8.38
C LEU A 27 3.38 -15.32 -9.00
N SER A 28 3.28 -16.56 -8.55
CA SER A 28 2.19 -17.48 -8.91
C SER A 28 0.83 -16.96 -8.43
N GLU A 29 -0.28 -17.37 -9.07
CA GLU A 29 -1.65 -17.03 -8.62
C GLU A 29 -1.89 -17.42 -7.16
N TYR A 30 -1.33 -18.55 -6.74
CA TYR A 30 -1.43 -19.02 -5.36
C TYR A 30 -0.65 -18.11 -4.39
N ASP A 31 0.61 -17.79 -4.68
CA ASP A 31 1.48 -17.06 -3.75
C ASP A 31 1.04 -15.62 -3.51
N VAL A 32 0.48 -14.96 -4.52
CA VAL A 32 0.01 -13.58 -4.34
C VAL A 32 -1.25 -13.50 -3.46
N ARG A 33 -2.03 -14.59 -3.38
CA ARG A 33 -3.34 -14.65 -2.70
C ARG A 33 -3.28 -15.29 -1.32
N ARG A 34 -2.34 -16.23 -1.11
CA ARG A 34 -2.31 -17.02 0.12
C ARG A 34 -1.95 -16.15 1.32
N PRO A 35 -2.50 -16.45 2.51
CA PRO A 35 -2.11 -15.76 3.72
C PRO A 35 -0.65 -16.06 4.07
N LEU A 36 0.10 -15.02 4.43
CA LEU A 36 1.51 -15.10 4.84
C LEU A 36 1.72 -14.63 6.28
N THR A 37 0.65 -14.23 6.97
CA THR A 37 0.66 -13.86 8.38
C THR A 37 -0.50 -14.54 9.11
N ARG A 38 -0.42 -14.57 10.44
CA ARG A 38 -1.50 -15.08 11.30
C ARG A 38 -2.84 -14.33 11.09
N THR A 39 -2.80 -13.07 10.69
CA THR A 39 -3.97 -12.22 10.43
C THR A 39 -4.51 -12.35 9.00
N GLY A 40 -3.93 -13.24 8.18
CA GLY A 40 -4.40 -13.49 6.82
C GLY A 40 -3.88 -12.50 5.76
N THR A 41 -2.95 -11.61 6.12
CA THR A 41 -2.39 -10.63 5.18
C THR A 41 -1.71 -11.34 4.01
N ASN A 42 -2.03 -10.89 2.80
CA ASN A 42 -1.53 -11.40 1.53
C ASN A 42 -1.33 -10.23 0.54
N LEU A 43 -0.46 -10.41 -0.46
CA LEU A 43 -0.04 -9.33 -1.35
C LEU A 43 -1.18 -8.75 -2.19
N LEU A 44 -2.04 -9.60 -2.76
CA LEU A 44 -3.13 -9.12 -3.63
C LEU A 44 -4.22 -8.40 -2.82
N GLY A 45 -4.47 -8.85 -1.60
CA GLY A 45 -5.33 -8.18 -0.64
C GLY A 45 -4.85 -6.78 -0.26
N LEU A 46 -3.53 -6.59 -0.11
CA LEU A 46 -2.97 -5.25 0.12
C LEU A 46 -3.26 -4.30 -1.07
N ILE A 47 -3.14 -4.78 -2.30
CA ILE A 47 -3.44 -3.99 -3.51
C ILE A 47 -4.93 -3.67 -3.59
N LYS A 48 -5.80 -4.65 -3.32
CA LYS A 48 -7.26 -4.44 -3.29
C LYS A 48 -7.64 -3.37 -2.27
N HIS A 49 -7.12 -3.49 -1.05
CA HIS A 49 -7.33 -2.51 0.01
C HIS A 49 -6.89 -1.10 -0.42
N LEU A 50 -5.68 -0.95 -0.96
CA LEU A 50 -5.17 0.34 -1.41
C LEU A 50 -5.98 0.93 -2.57
N SER A 51 -6.58 0.10 -3.43
CA SER A 51 -7.50 0.57 -4.47
C SER A 51 -8.71 1.29 -3.89
N ILE A 52 -9.19 0.83 -2.74
CA ILE A 52 -10.36 1.38 -2.05
C ILE A 52 -9.98 2.66 -1.31
N VAL A 53 -8.85 2.64 -0.61
CA VAL A 53 -8.26 3.81 0.06
C VAL A 53 -8.13 4.99 -0.90
N GLU A 54 -7.52 4.76 -2.06
CA GLU A 54 -7.32 5.79 -3.09
C GLU A 54 -8.65 6.37 -3.59
N ALA A 55 -9.56 5.50 -4.03
CA ALA A 55 -10.86 5.90 -4.57
C ALA A 55 -11.72 6.63 -3.53
N TRP A 56 -11.67 6.19 -2.27
CA TRP A 56 -12.46 6.80 -1.22
C TRP A 56 -11.91 8.18 -0.84
N TYR A 57 -10.65 8.26 -0.46
CA TYR A 57 -10.09 9.46 0.14
C TYR A 57 -9.84 10.57 -0.89
N PHE A 58 -9.50 10.25 -2.14
CA PHE A 58 -9.40 11.27 -3.19
C PHE A 58 -10.69 11.44 -4.00
N GLY A 59 -11.65 10.53 -3.85
CA GLY A 59 -12.95 10.64 -4.52
C GLY A 59 -14.04 11.17 -3.59
N LYS A 60 -14.60 10.28 -2.77
CA LYS A 60 -15.77 10.55 -1.94
C LYS A 60 -15.56 11.72 -0.98
N THR A 61 -14.37 11.86 -0.38
CA THR A 61 -14.03 12.98 0.52
C THR A 61 -14.15 14.35 -0.12
N PHE A 62 -13.97 14.45 -1.44
CA PHE A 62 -14.02 15.71 -2.20
C PHE A 62 -15.21 15.78 -3.16
N ASN A 63 -16.24 14.94 -2.98
CA ASN A 63 -17.41 14.84 -3.87
C ASN A 63 -17.06 14.55 -5.33
N ARG A 64 -16.03 13.72 -5.56
CA ARG A 64 -15.57 13.29 -6.88
C ARG A 64 -15.82 11.79 -7.02
N PRO A 65 -17.02 11.37 -7.48
CA PRO A 65 -17.41 9.96 -7.48
C PRO A 65 -16.46 9.12 -8.34
N PHE A 66 -16.11 7.94 -7.84
CA PHE A 66 -15.37 6.91 -8.56
C PHE A 66 -16.38 5.90 -9.12
N ALA A 67 -16.22 5.52 -10.39
CA ALA A 67 -17.22 4.71 -11.09
C ALA A 67 -17.13 3.20 -10.81
N PRO A 68 -15.94 2.56 -10.74
CA PRO A 68 -15.85 1.15 -10.36
C PRO A 68 -16.42 0.90 -8.96
N HIS A 69 -17.14 -0.22 -8.85
CA HIS A 69 -17.66 -0.69 -7.58
C HIS A 69 -16.55 -1.29 -6.71
N LEU A 70 -16.63 -1.05 -5.41
CA LEU A 70 -15.60 -1.39 -4.43
C LEU A 70 -16.27 -1.87 -3.14
N PRO A 71 -15.69 -2.81 -2.36
CA PRO A 71 -16.32 -3.39 -1.18
C PRO A 71 -16.86 -2.38 -0.15
N TRP A 72 -16.19 -1.24 0.06
CA TRP A 72 -16.67 -0.21 1.01
C TRP A 72 -17.94 0.54 0.54
N TRP A 73 -18.42 0.27 -0.69
CA TRP A 73 -19.71 0.77 -1.17
C TRP A 73 -20.88 -0.13 -0.78
N ASP A 74 -20.61 -1.34 -0.28
CA ASP A 74 -21.63 -2.26 0.21
C ASP A 74 -21.81 -2.08 1.72
N ASP A 75 -23.02 -1.72 2.15
CA ASP A 75 -23.33 -1.53 3.58
C ASP A 75 -23.22 -2.85 4.39
N ASP A 76 -23.30 -4.00 3.73
CA ASP A 76 -23.24 -5.35 4.30
C ASP A 76 -21.95 -6.10 3.97
N ALA A 77 -20.91 -5.41 3.48
CA ALA A 77 -19.60 -6.01 3.24
C ALA A 77 -19.07 -6.71 4.51
N PRO A 78 -18.62 -7.97 4.40
CA PRO A 78 -17.97 -8.64 5.52
C PRO A 78 -16.74 -7.87 6.02
N GLU A 79 -16.47 -7.95 7.32
CA GLU A 79 -15.26 -7.36 7.90
C GLU A 79 -14.00 -7.89 7.18
N GLY A 80 -13.17 -6.96 6.70
CA GLY A 80 -11.94 -7.29 5.97
C GLY A 80 -12.14 -7.77 4.53
N ALA A 81 -13.33 -7.61 3.91
CA ALA A 81 -13.56 -7.98 2.51
C ALA A 81 -12.64 -7.27 1.49
N ASP A 82 -12.03 -6.16 1.90
CA ASP A 82 -11.01 -5.41 1.18
C ASP A 82 -9.60 -5.99 1.30
N MET A 83 -9.35 -6.85 2.30
CA MET A 83 -8.02 -7.36 2.63
C MET A 83 -7.71 -8.74 2.00
N TRP A 84 -8.59 -9.27 1.16
CA TRP A 84 -8.39 -10.52 0.44
C TRP A 84 -9.19 -10.56 -0.86
N VAL A 85 -8.81 -11.51 -1.74
CA VAL A 85 -9.38 -11.66 -3.07
C VAL A 85 -9.99 -13.04 -3.23
N THR A 86 -11.27 -13.09 -3.58
CA THR A 86 -12.04 -14.32 -3.81
C THR A 86 -11.55 -15.08 -5.04
N ALA A 87 -11.95 -16.35 -5.16
CA ALA A 87 -11.63 -17.15 -6.35
C ALA A 87 -12.31 -16.63 -7.63
N SER A 88 -13.41 -15.89 -7.50
CA SER A 88 -14.13 -15.26 -8.62
C SER A 88 -13.50 -13.95 -9.10
N GLU A 89 -12.71 -13.28 -8.25
CA GLU A 89 -11.99 -12.07 -8.61
C GLU A 89 -10.62 -12.43 -9.20
N SER A 90 -10.30 -11.92 -10.38
CA SER A 90 -9.01 -12.14 -11.03
C SER A 90 -7.95 -11.16 -10.52
N ARG A 91 -6.68 -11.57 -10.57
CA ARG A 91 -5.55 -10.67 -10.28
C ARG A 91 -5.56 -9.44 -11.18
N GLN A 92 -5.88 -9.64 -12.45
CA GLN A 92 -5.89 -8.58 -13.46
C GLN A 92 -6.92 -7.50 -13.10
N GLU A 93 -8.15 -7.87 -12.76
CA GLU A 93 -9.19 -6.92 -12.36
C GLU A 93 -8.78 -6.11 -11.13
N ILE A 94 -8.10 -6.72 -10.15
CA ILE A 94 -7.61 -6.03 -8.96
C ILE A 94 -6.51 -5.01 -9.31
N LEU A 95 -5.56 -5.37 -10.18
CA LEU A 95 -4.51 -4.46 -10.64
C LEU A 95 -5.07 -3.31 -11.48
N GLU A 96 -6.00 -3.60 -12.38
CA GLU A 96 -6.70 -2.60 -13.21
C GLU A 96 -7.52 -1.65 -12.35
N THR A 97 -8.21 -2.17 -11.33
CA THR A 97 -8.94 -1.35 -10.36
C THR A 97 -8.00 -0.44 -9.59
N TYR A 98 -6.84 -0.95 -9.16
CA TYR A 98 -5.85 -0.11 -8.46
C TYR A 98 -5.33 1.03 -9.34
N GLN A 99 -4.98 0.72 -10.59
CA GLN A 99 -4.53 1.72 -11.57
C GLN A 99 -5.62 2.76 -11.89
N ALA A 100 -6.88 2.34 -11.98
CA ALA A 100 -8.02 3.25 -12.15
C ALA A 100 -8.19 4.16 -10.93
N SER A 101 -8.07 3.63 -9.71
CA SER A 101 -8.12 4.42 -8.47
C SER A 101 -6.98 5.42 -8.38
N ILE A 102 -5.75 5.03 -8.75
CA ILE A 102 -4.59 5.94 -8.84
C ILE A 102 -4.86 7.06 -9.84
N SER A 103 -5.36 6.73 -11.04
CA SER A 103 -5.66 7.72 -12.07
C SER A 103 -6.73 8.72 -11.62
N HIS A 104 -7.75 8.24 -10.90
CA HIS A 104 -8.79 9.08 -10.28
C HIS A 104 -8.22 9.99 -9.19
N ALA A 105 -7.40 9.43 -8.30
CA ALA A 105 -6.73 10.17 -7.24
C ALA A 105 -5.83 11.27 -7.81
N ASP A 106 -5.03 10.97 -8.81
CA ASP A 106 -4.15 11.92 -9.47
C ASP A 106 -4.94 13.06 -10.14
N ALA A 107 -6.10 12.75 -10.73
CA ALA A 107 -6.98 13.78 -11.28
C ALA A 107 -7.49 14.73 -10.19
N THR A 108 -7.86 14.20 -9.02
CA THR A 108 -8.22 15.02 -7.84
C THR A 108 -7.05 15.89 -7.39
N ILE A 109 -5.87 15.29 -7.17
CA ILE A 109 -4.67 15.99 -6.68
C ILE A 109 -4.26 17.14 -7.61
N ARG A 110 -4.31 16.93 -8.93
CA ARG A 110 -4.05 18.00 -9.92
C ARG A 110 -5.10 19.10 -9.91
N SER A 111 -6.36 18.77 -9.67
CA SER A 111 -7.48 19.72 -9.80
C SER A 111 -7.71 20.60 -8.58
N LEU A 112 -7.16 20.24 -7.43
CA LEU A 112 -7.43 20.89 -6.15
C LEU A 112 -6.15 21.50 -5.55
N ASP A 113 -6.34 22.58 -4.79
CA ASP A 113 -5.30 23.17 -3.95
C ASP A 113 -5.16 22.42 -2.63
N LEU A 114 -4.01 22.57 -1.96
CA LEU A 114 -3.70 21.84 -0.72
C LEU A 114 -4.66 22.13 0.43
N ASP A 115 -5.29 23.31 0.45
CA ASP A 115 -6.27 23.74 1.44
C ASP A 115 -7.72 23.45 1.04
N ALA A 116 -7.94 22.84 -0.14
CA ALA A 116 -9.28 22.48 -0.61
C ALA A 116 -10.00 21.60 0.44
N PRO A 117 -11.23 21.98 0.85
CA PRO A 117 -11.93 21.31 1.93
C PRO A 117 -12.47 19.95 1.49
N GLY A 118 -12.39 18.97 2.39
CA GLY A 118 -13.01 17.66 2.24
C GLY A 118 -13.70 17.21 3.53
N HIS A 119 -14.43 16.10 3.46
CA HIS A 119 -15.16 15.55 4.59
C HIS A 119 -14.93 14.03 4.76
N VAL A 120 -14.53 13.61 5.96
CA VAL A 120 -14.38 12.19 6.36
C VAL A 120 -15.16 11.95 7.66
N PRO A 121 -16.38 11.39 7.61
CA PRO A 121 -17.32 11.45 8.73
C PRO A 121 -16.89 10.67 9.98
N TRP A 122 -16.05 9.63 9.84
CA TRP A 122 -15.59 8.82 10.98
C TRP A 122 -14.30 9.33 11.63
N TRP A 123 -13.68 10.39 11.10
CA TRP A 123 -12.46 10.96 11.71
C TRP A 123 -12.82 11.86 12.88
N ARG A 124 -11.95 11.87 13.91
CA ARG A 124 -12.08 12.77 15.08
C ARG A 124 -12.21 14.25 14.67
N ARG A 125 -11.58 14.64 13.56
CA ARG A 125 -11.74 15.94 12.90
C ARG A 125 -12.24 15.67 11.49
N PRO A 126 -13.56 15.70 11.25
CA PRO A 126 -14.12 15.21 10.00
C PRO A 126 -13.95 16.19 8.83
N THR A 127 -13.78 17.49 9.12
CA THR A 127 -13.35 18.46 8.12
C THR A 127 -11.85 18.35 7.91
N VAL A 128 -11.44 18.08 6.68
CA VAL A 128 -10.05 17.86 6.28
C VAL A 128 -9.69 18.77 5.11
N THR A 129 -8.42 18.78 4.74
CA THR A 129 -7.93 19.42 3.50
C THR A 129 -7.30 18.37 2.59
N LEU A 130 -7.10 18.69 1.31
CA LEU A 130 -6.32 17.84 0.40
C LEU A 130 -4.95 17.49 0.98
N HIS A 131 -4.25 18.44 1.60
CA HIS A 131 -2.97 18.19 2.25
C HIS A 131 -3.06 17.09 3.33
N ALA A 132 -4.08 17.17 4.20
CA ALA A 132 -4.28 16.15 5.24
C ALA A 132 -4.55 14.77 4.64
N ILE A 133 -5.30 14.70 3.54
CA ILE A 133 -5.57 13.46 2.82
C ILE A 133 -4.31 12.91 2.11
N LEU A 134 -3.54 13.75 1.42
CA LEU A 134 -2.27 13.36 0.81
C LEU A 134 -1.32 12.72 1.82
N VAL A 135 -1.13 13.36 2.98
CA VAL A 135 -0.30 12.82 4.07
C VAL A 135 -0.84 11.50 4.59
N HIS A 136 -2.17 11.39 4.76
CA HIS A 136 -2.81 10.18 5.24
C HIS A 136 -2.59 9.00 4.28
N VAL A 137 -2.96 9.17 3.00
CA VAL A 137 -2.88 8.10 1.99
C VAL A 137 -1.42 7.74 1.68
N LEU A 138 -0.50 8.71 1.67
CA LEU A 138 0.93 8.41 1.58
C LEU A 138 1.41 7.54 2.76
N THR A 139 1.01 7.88 3.98
CA THR A 139 1.40 7.11 5.17
C THR A 139 0.82 5.70 5.14
N GLU A 140 -0.43 5.55 4.70
CA GLU A 140 -1.12 4.27 4.55
C GLU A 140 -0.46 3.41 3.48
N THR A 141 -0.22 3.97 2.29
CA THR A 141 0.44 3.28 1.17
C THR A 141 1.86 2.87 1.56
N ALA A 142 2.63 3.75 2.21
CA ALA A 142 3.99 3.43 2.66
C ALA A 142 4.01 2.33 3.74
N ARG A 143 3.03 2.33 4.66
CA ARG A 143 2.88 1.26 5.64
C ARG A 143 2.60 -0.09 4.96
N HIS A 144 1.70 -0.11 3.97
CA HIS A 144 1.39 -1.33 3.24
C HIS A 144 2.50 -1.77 2.28
N ALA A 145 3.29 -0.84 1.73
CA ALA A 145 4.51 -1.18 0.99
C ALA A 145 5.53 -1.91 1.90
N GLY A 146 5.72 -1.42 3.13
CA GLY A 146 6.56 -2.10 4.12
C GLY A 146 6.01 -3.48 4.56
N HIS A 147 4.69 -3.65 4.64
CA HIS A 147 4.10 -4.98 4.80
C HIS A 147 4.41 -5.87 3.59
N ALA A 148 4.24 -5.36 2.37
CA ALA A 148 4.51 -6.08 1.14
C ALA A 148 5.99 -6.51 1.02
N ASP A 149 6.93 -5.73 1.53
CA ASP A 149 8.34 -6.13 1.65
C ASP A 149 8.51 -7.44 2.43
N ILE A 150 7.98 -7.50 3.65
CA ILE A 150 8.11 -8.67 4.53
C ILE A 150 7.36 -9.89 3.96
N LEU A 151 6.23 -9.66 3.29
CA LEU A 151 5.52 -10.75 2.61
C LEU A 151 6.31 -11.27 1.42
N ARG A 152 6.92 -10.38 0.63
CA ARG A 152 7.67 -10.77 -0.56
C ARG A 152 8.95 -11.52 -0.20
N GLU A 153 9.66 -11.05 0.83
CA GLU A 153 10.85 -11.70 1.35
C GLU A 153 10.58 -13.16 1.75
N GLN A 154 9.41 -13.46 2.34
CA GLN A 154 9.01 -14.82 2.70
C GLN A 154 8.70 -15.74 1.51
N LEU A 155 8.43 -15.18 0.33
CA LEU A 155 8.08 -15.95 -0.87
C LEU A 155 9.31 -16.32 -1.69
N ASP A 156 10.17 -15.35 -1.98
CA ASP A 156 11.30 -15.52 -2.90
C ASP A 156 12.56 -14.75 -2.46
N GLY A 157 12.60 -14.26 -1.23
CA GLY A 157 13.74 -13.52 -0.68
C GLY A 157 13.92 -12.11 -1.24
N ARG A 158 13.05 -11.63 -2.15
CA ARG A 158 13.17 -10.28 -2.71
C ARG A 158 12.70 -9.23 -1.71
N THR A 159 13.57 -8.27 -1.45
CA THR A 159 13.33 -7.08 -0.61
C THR A 159 13.43 -5.81 -1.45
N GLY A 160 13.20 -4.64 -0.87
CA GLY A 160 13.75 -3.38 -1.36
C GLY A 160 12.75 -2.29 -1.73
N MET A 161 13.24 -1.08 -2.03
CA MET A 161 12.39 0.11 -2.17
C MET A 161 11.53 0.12 -3.45
N ARG A 162 12.12 -0.18 -4.61
CA ARG A 162 11.42 -0.24 -5.91
C ARG A 162 12.22 -1.07 -6.92
N ALA A 163 11.63 -1.33 -8.09
CA ALA A 163 12.35 -1.94 -9.21
C ALA A 163 13.66 -1.18 -9.51
N GLY A 164 14.79 -1.89 -9.52
CA GLY A 164 16.11 -1.30 -9.77
C GLY A 164 16.73 -0.52 -8.60
N ASN A 165 16.03 -0.34 -7.47
CA ASN A 165 16.60 0.26 -6.26
C ASN A 165 16.13 -0.50 -5.02
N LEU A 166 16.99 -1.37 -4.50
CA LEU A 166 16.68 -2.12 -3.28
C LEU A 166 16.84 -1.26 -2.01
N ASN A 167 17.50 -0.10 -2.10
CA ASN A 167 17.94 0.69 -0.95
C ASN A 167 18.72 -0.18 0.08
N GLN A 168 19.44 -1.18 -0.42
CA GLN A 168 20.25 -2.13 0.34
C GLN A 168 21.55 -2.38 -0.43
N GLN A 169 22.65 -2.58 0.29
CA GLN A 169 23.91 -3.02 -0.30
C GLN A 169 23.75 -4.47 -0.81
N PRO A 170 24.30 -4.82 -1.98
CA PRO A 170 24.26 -6.18 -2.47
C PRO A 170 25.14 -7.09 -1.61
N HIS A 171 24.57 -8.20 -1.15
CA HIS A 171 25.24 -9.23 -0.36
C HIS A 171 24.87 -10.62 -0.88
N ASP A 172 25.77 -11.59 -0.70
CA ASP A 172 25.52 -12.99 -1.04
C ASP A 172 24.79 -13.74 0.10
N GLU A 173 24.36 -14.97 -0.19
CA GLU A 173 23.60 -15.80 0.75
C GLU A 173 24.41 -16.17 2.00
N GLN A 174 25.73 -16.31 1.88
CA GLN A 174 26.62 -16.59 2.99
C GLN A 174 26.67 -15.41 3.96
N TRP A 175 26.82 -14.19 3.43
CA TRP A 175 26.80 -12.98 4.22
C TRP A 175 25.49 -12.84 5.01
N TRP A 176 24.34 -13.08 4.37
CA TRP A 176 23.03 -13.03 5.05
C TRP A 176 22.91 -14.10 6.13
N THR A 177 23.45 -15.29 5.90
CA THR A 177 23.48 -16.35 6.91
C THR A 177 24.30 -15.93 8.13
N ASP A 178 25.53 -15.45 7.92
CA ASP A 178 26.43 -15.03 8.99
C ASP A 178 25.85 -13.84 9.77
N TYR A 179 25.29 -12.86 9.05
CA TYR A 179 24.68 -11.67 9.64
C TYR A 179 23.46 -12.03 10.51
N ARG A 180 22.58 -12.93 10.05
CA ARG A 180 21.46 -13.41 10.87
C ARG A 180 21.93 -14.16 12.11
N SER A 181 22.93 -15.03 11.99
CA SER A 181 23.50 -15.75 13.14
C SER A 181 24.10 -14.79 14.18
N GLN A 182 24.75 -13.71 13.74
CA GLN A 182 25.25 -12.66 14.63
C GLN A 182 24.11 -11.96 15.39
N ILE A 183 23.03 -11.58 14.70
CA ILE A 183 21.86 -10.94 15.33
C ILE A 183 21.21 -11.87 16.36
N GLU A 184 21.04 -13.14 16.02
CA GLU A 184 20.45 -14.14 16.91
C GLU A 184 21.28 -14.33 18.19
N ALA A 185 22.60 -14.48 18.05
CA ALA A 185 23.49 -14.61 19.20
C ALA A 185 23.44 -13.38 20.12
N ALA A 186 23.33 -12.18 19.55
CA ALA A 186 23.18 -10.94 20.30
C ALA A 186 21.85 -10.90 21.07
N ALA A 187 20.74 -11.32 20.44
CA ALA A 187 19.43 -11.39 21.08
C ALA A 187 19.41 -12.39 22.26
N GLN A 188 19.99 -13.58 22.08
CA GLN A 188 20.10 -14.59 23.16
C GLN A 188 20.95 -14.09 24.34
N SER A 189 22.05 -13.40 24.03
CA SER A 189 22.93 -12.81 25.04
C SER A 189 22.25 -11.71 25.87
N ALA A 190 21.29 -10.98 25.30
CA ALA A 190 20.57 -9.91 25.98
C ALA A 190 19.60 -10.44 27.06
N VAL A 191 19.03 -11.64 26.88
CA VAL A 191 18.15 -12.30 27.85
C VAL A 191 18.93 -12.92 29.01
N SER A 192 20.22 -13.19 28.81
CA SER A 192 21.09 -13.83 29.80
C SER A 192 21.80 -12.84 30.74
N LYS A 193 21.48 -11.53 30.65
CA LYS A 193 21.98 -10.46 31.52
C LYS A 193 20.93 -10.07 32.56
#